data_AF-A0A5E5A1M4-F1
#
_entry.id   AF-A0A5E5A1M4-F1
#
_cell.length_a   1.000
_cell.length_b   1.000
_cell.length_c   1.000
_cell.angle_alpha   90.00
_cell.angle_beta   90.00
_cell.angle_gamma   90.00
#
_symmetry.space_group_name_H-M   'P 1'
#
loop_
_entity.id
_entity.type
_entity.pdbx_description
1 polymer ?
#
loop_
_entity_poly.entity_id
_entity_poly.type
_entity_poly.pdbx_seq_one_letter_code
_entity_poly.pdbx_strand_id
1 'polypeptide(L)'
;MATSELDTPRDDTAAAAEVTSAGGASRAPRGTSSSATGTRPARQTRSARTRAVDEAASEAFHHAEANADGAGRENRHDVKGETKRVRRAPSPARSAEREQSRVTEQPGFVLHSYPYRETSLIIDVLTRDHGRIALVAKGAKRPHSALRGVLQTFQPLSLAWLGKGELRTLTKAEWVGGLRPLEGDALLSGFYLNELLVKFCARDDPHDKLFQHYLTTLHHLAHGEPAGIILRAFERVLLRETGYAVAFDRCTQTRGKVTADRRYVFHPDWGVRPARGDEPSEWPVVIGQTLLDMEQDDYSRAQTVQQSKLLMRFLLNHHLGGVPLNTRQILLDLQKL
;
A
#
# COMPACT_ATOMS: atom_id res chain seq x y z
N MET A 1 -47.41 64.50 2.06
CA MET A 1 -48.37 63.49 2.54
C MET A 1 -47.51 62.25 2.84
N ALA A 2 -47.09 61.94 4.06
CA ALA A 2 -47.68 62.17 5.40
C ALA A 2 -49.00 61.41 5.56
N THR A 3 -49.26 60.66 6.66
CA THR A 3 -48.62 60.59 8.00
C THR A 3 -48.31 59.13 8.45
N SER A 4 -47.31 58.88 9.32
CA SER A 4 -47.40 58.46 10.76
C SER A 4 -47.90 57.00 11.01
N GLU A 5 -47.64 56.29 12.11
CA GLU A 5 -46.82 56.41 13.36
C GLU A 5 -46.01 55.08 13.51
N LEU A 6 -44.82 54.95 14.13
CA LEU A 6 -44.33 55.30 15.49
C LEU A 6 -44.99 54.55 16.67
N ASP A 7 -44.28 53.57 17.25
CA ASP A 7 -44.00 53.56 18.70
C ASP A 7 -42.77 52.68 19.04
N THR A 8 -41.93 53.09 20.00
CA THR A 8 -40.89 52.30 20.70
C THR A 8 -40.32 53.08 21.91
N PRO A 9 -40.46 52.54 23.13
CA PRO A 9 -39.42 52.64 24.17
C PRO A 9 -39.08 51.23 24.74
N ARG A 10 -37.86 50.89 25.23
CA ARG A 10 -36.86 51.55 26.09
C ARG A 10 -37.24 51.67 27.57
N ASP A 11 -36.40 51.31 28.56
CA ASP A 11 -35.24 50.39 28.56
C ASP A 11 -35.45 49.35 29.70
N ASP A 12 -34.75 49.15 30.83
CA ASP A 12 -33.46 49.58 31.41
C ASP A 12 -33.09 48.65 32.61
N THR A 13 -31.94 48.89 33.27
CA THR A 13 -31.50 48.44 34.61
C THR A 13 -30.94 47.02 34.82
N ALA A 14 -29.60 47.02 34.84
CA ALA A 14 -28.68 46.02 35.37
C ALA A 14 -28.87 45.57 36.83
N ALA A 15 -28.25 44.44 37.18
CA ALA A 15 -27.60 44.21 38.48
C ALA A 15 -26.49 43.13 38.35
N ALA A 16 -25.51 43.14 39.26
CA ALA A 16 -24.44 42.14 39.34
C ALA A 16 -24.23 41.67 40.79
N ALA A 17 -23.74 40.45 40.98
CA ALA A 17 -23.25 39.95 42.26
C ALA A 17 -22.25 38.79 42.07
N GLU A 18 -21.08 38.92 42.67
CA GLU A 18 -20.22 37.77 43.03
C GLU A 18 -20.67 37.19 44.38
N VAL A 19 -20.20 35.99 44.77
CA VAL A 19 -19.65 35.70 46.12
C VAL A 19 -19.15 34.24 46.24
N THR A 20 -17.87 34.14 46.62
CA THR A 20 -17.13 33.14 47.42
C THR A 20 -17.90 32.07 48.24
N SER A 21 -17.33 30.91 48.63
CA SER A 21 -16.00 30.27 48.45
C SER A 21 -15.95 28.86 49.09
N ALA A 22 -14.79 28.18 48.96
CA ALA A 22 -14.30 27.05 49.77
C ALA A 22 -15.04 25.70 49.65
N GLY A 23 -14.39 24.55 49.92
CA GLY A 23 -12.97 24.28 50.16
C GLY A 23 -12.74 22.85 50.66
N GLY A 24 -11.56 22.27 50.43
CA GLY A 24 -11.23 20.93 50.96
C GLY A 24 -10.01 20.28 50.31
N ALA A 25 -8.93 20.09 51.08
CA ALA A 25 -7.74 19.38 50.65
C ALA A 25 -7.38 18.26 51.63
N SER A 26 -7.10 17.05 51.15
CA SER A 26 -6.36 16.05 51.94
C SER A 26 -5.71 14.91 51.14
N ARG A 27 -4.39 14.79 51.36
CA ARG A 27 -3.63 13.55 51.63
C ARG A 27 -3.86 12.33 50.73
N ALA A 28 -2.85 12.04 49.91
CA ALA A 28 -2.50 10.66 49.60
C ALA A 28 -1.78 9.97 50.79
N PRO A 29 -1.87 8.63 50.93
CA PRO A 29 -0.87 7.81 51.59
C PRO A 29 0.08 7.14 50.57
N ARG A 30 1.21 6.62 51.04
CA ARG A 30 2.17 5.85 50.23
C ARG A 30 1.77 4.37 50.15
N GLY A 31 2.22 3.67 49.11
CA GLY A 31 1.86 2.27 48.86
C GLY A 31 2.64 1.25 49.69
N THR A 32 2.28 -0.02 49.49
CA THR A 32 2.96 -1.21 50.03
C THR A 32 3.33 -2.18 48.90
N SER A 33 4.43 -2.90 49.07
CA SER A 33 4.89 -3.93 48.13
C SER A 33 4.46 -5.33 48.58
N SER A 34 4.11 -6.20 47.62
CA SER A 34 4.17 -7.66 47.82
C SER A 34 4.36 -8.38 46.49
N SER A 35 4.74 -9.66 46.55
CA SER A 35 5.43 -10.38 45.48
C SER A 35 4.56 -11.39 44.71
N ALA A 36 4.78 -11.40 43.39
CA ALA A 36 4.86 -12.57 42.50
C ALA A 36 3.97 -13.81 42.74
N THR A 37 3.11 -14.08 41.76
CA THR A 37 2.86 -15.45 41.28
C THR A 37 3.06 -15.48 39.77
N GLY A 38 3.92 -16.38 39.27
CA GLY A 38 4.27 -16.43 37.85
C GLY A 38 3.39 -17.36 37.03
N THR A 39 2.79 -16.85 35.95
CA THR A 39 2.10 -17.66 34.92
C THR A 39 2.75 -17.39 33.57
N ARG A 40 3.31 -18.44 32.94
CA ARG A 40 3.95 -18.34 31.62
C ARG A 40 2.85 -18.22 30.54
N PRO A 41 2.80 -17.16 29.72
CA PRO A 41 1.95 -17.17 28.53
C PRO A 41 2.47 -18.23 27.55
N ALA A 42 1.55 -18.92 26.88
CA ALA A 42 1.88 -20.05 26.02
C ALA A 42 2.71 -19.65 24.79
N ARG A 43 3.54 -20.58 24.31
CA ARG A 43 4.32 -20.48 23.07
C ARG A 43 3.37 -20.41 21.87
N GLN A 44 2.92 -19.22 21.50
CA GLN A 44 2.01 -19.03 20.37
C GLN A 44 2.65 -19.57 19.08
N THR A 45 1.91 -20.45 18.40
CA THR A 45 2.33 -21.08 17.15
C THR A 45 2.22 -20.07 16.01
N ARG A 46 3.37 -19.62 15.49
CA ARG A 46 3.48 -18.76 14.30
C ARG A 46 2.63 -19.33 13.17
N SER A 47 1.63 -18.57 12.71
CA SER A 47 0.64 -19.04 11.73
C SER A 47 1.31 -19.60 10.47
N ALA A 48 0.88 -20.79 10.05
CA ALA A 48 1.51 -21.53 8.95
C ALA A 48 1.52 -20.74 7.64
N ARG A 49 0.49 -19.93 7.38
CA ARG A 49 0.39 -19.09 6.16
C ARG A 49 1.49 -18.03 6.07
N THR A 50 1.79 -17.33 7.17
CA THR A 50 2.80 -16.25 7.14
C THR A 50 4.21 -16.81 7.01
N ARG A 51 4.45 -18.03 7.52
CA ARG A 51 5.71 -18.74 7.31
C ARG A 51 5.87 -19.11 5.83
N ALA A 52 4.86 -19.75 5.25
CA ALA A 52 4.87 -20.21 3.86
C ALA A 52 5.17 -19.13 2.81
N VAL A 53 4.92 -17.83 3.06
CA VAL A 53 5.27 -16.76 2.11
C VAL A 53 6.77 -16.44 2.12
N ASP A 54 7.40 -16.32 3.29
CA ASP A 54 8.86 -16.15 3.40
C ASP A 54 9.59 -17.44 2.95
N GLU A 55 9.05 -18.60 3.36
CA GLU A 55 9.63 -19.93 3.13
C GLU A 55 9.55 -20.28 1.63
N ALA A 56 8.41 -20.07 0.94
CA ALA A 56 8.31 -20.27 -0.51
C ALA A 56 9.16 -19.29 -1.33
N ALA A 57 9.34 -18.05 -0.86
CA ALA A 57 10.27 -17.10 -1.50
C ALA A 57 11.73 -17.58 -1.41
N SER A 58 12.10 -18.27 -0.33
CA SER A 58 13.42 -18.88 -0.14
C SER A 58 13.58 -20.22 -0.88
N GLU A 59 12.53 -21.05 -0.94
CA GLU A 59 12.53 -22.31 -1.67
C GLU A 59 12.58 -22.09 -3.18
N ALA A 60 11.83 -21.11 -3.71
CA ALA A 60 11.93 -20.67 -5.10
C ALA A 60 13.34 -20.12 -5.43
N PHE A 61 14.03 -19.52 -4.44
CA PHE A 61 15.42 -19.09 -4.57
C PHE A 61 16.36 -20.28 -4.82
N HIS A 62 16.31 -21.31 -3.96
CA HIS A 62 17.18 -22.47 -4.09
C HIS A 62 16.80 -23.41 -5.25
N HIS A 63 15.51 -23.52 -5.62
CA HIS A 63 15.13 -24.27 -6.82
C HIS A 63 15.56 -23.59 -8.13
N ALA A 64 15.67 -22.25 -8.15
CA ALA A 64 16.26 -21.52 -9.28
C ALA A 64 17.80 -21.66 -9.32
N GLU A 65 18.44 -21.82 -8.17
CA GLU A 65 19.88 -22.07 -8.01
C GLU A 65 20.27 -23.48 -8.51
N ALA A 66 19.56 -24.51 -8.05
CA ALA A 66 19.81 -25.91 -8.46
C ALA A 66 19.66 -26.14 -9.97
N ASN A 67 18.72 -25.45 -10.64
CA ASN A 67 18.53 -25.53 -12.09
C ASN A 67 19.57 -24.73 -12.91
N ALA A 68 20.43 -23.93 -12.27
CA ALA A 68 21.48 -23.16 -12.95
C ALA A 68 22.80 -23.94 -13.09
N ASP A 69 23.18 -24.72 -12.09
CA ASP A 69 24.47 -25.42 -12.04
C ASP A 69 24.42 -26.87 -12.56
N GLY A 70 23.24 -27.42 -12.83
CA GLY A 70 23.00 -28.79 -13.31
C GLY A 70 23.41 -29.08 -14.77
N ALA A 71 24.51 -28.48 -15.27
CA ALA A 71 24.89 -28.54 -16.69
C ALA A 71 26.40 -28.68 -16.95
N GLY A 72 26.95 -29.88 -16.66
CA GLY A 72 28.20 -30.35 -17.27
C GLY A 72 29.41 -30.52 -16.35
N ARG A 73 29.55 -31.72 -15.77
CA ARG A 73 30.84 -32.26 -15.29
C ARG A 73 31.02 -33.69 -15.79
N GLU A 74 31.58 -33.82 -16.98
CA GLU A 74 32.19 -35.07 -17.46
C GLU A 74 33.66 -34.80 -17.82
N ASN A 75 34.53 -35.78 -17.54
CA ASN A 75 35.96 -35.67 -17.78
C ASN A 75 36.29 -35.66 -19.28
N ARG A 76 37.32 -34.91 -19.68
CA ARG A 76 38.19 -35.26 -20.82
C ARG A 76 39.60 -34.70 -20.67
N HIS A 77 40.57 -35.47 -21.13
CA HIS A 77 41.99 -35.15 -21.15
C HIS A 77 42.35 -34.05 -22.15
N ASP A 78 43.53 -33.46 -21.97
CA ASP A 78 44.18 -32.55 -22.91
C ASP A 78 44.27 -33.10 -24.35
N VAL A 79 43.77 -32.30 -25.30
CA VAL A 79 44.37 -32.15 -26.64
C VAL A 79 44.28 -30.68 -27.02
N LYS A 80 45.42 -30.03 -27.30
CA LYS A 80 45.43 -28.66 -27.85
C LYS A 80 44.98 -28.67 -29.31
N GLY A 81 43.96 -27.88 -29.64
CA GLY A 81 43.54 -27.64 -31.02
C GLY A 81 42.72 -26.36 -31.14
N GLU A 82 43.25 -25.35 -31.83
CA GLU A 82 42.55 -24.08 -32.05
C GLU A 82 41.34 -24.28 -32.96
N THR A 83 40.14 -24.14 -32.40
CA THR A 83 38.89 -24.19 -33.16
C THR A 83 38.09 -22.89 -32.99
N LYS A 84 37.99 -22.15 -34.08
CA LYS A 84 37.35 -20.82 -34.16
C LYS A 84 35.86 -20.96 -33.84
N ARG A 85 35.46 -20.61 -32.60
CA ARG A 85 34.15 -20.92 -32.00
C ARG A 85 32.99 -20.16 -32.66
N VAL A 86 32.50 -20.67 -33.80
CA VAL A 86 31.33 -20.14 -34.52
C VAL A 86 30.12 -20.08 -33.60
N ARG A 87 29.49 -18.89 -33.49
CA ARG A 87 28.23 -18.71 -32.77
C ARG A 87 27.09 -19.35 -33.56
N ARG A 88 26.78 -20.61 -33.26
CA ARG A 88 25.64 -21.34 -33.83
C ARG A 88 24.35 -20.58 -33.57
N ALA A 89 23.61 -20.23 -34.62
CA ALA A 89 22.34 -19.52 -34.51
C ALA A 89 21.30 -20.34 -33.71
N PRO A 90 20.35 -19.70 -32.99
CA PRO A 90 19.29 -20.41 -32.30
C PRO A 90 18.41 -21.18 -33.28
N SER A 91 18.01 -22.41 -32.90
CA SER A 91 17.05 -23.21 -33.68
C SER A 91 15.71 -22.46 -33.80
N PRO A 92 15.05 -22.45 -34.98
CA PRO A 92 13.85 -21.63 -35.22
C PRO A 92 12.71 -21.88 -34.22
N ALA A 93 12.55 -23.10 -33.71
CA ALA A 93 11.58 -23.40 -32.65
C ALA A 93 11.83 -22.57 -31.37
N ARG A 94 13.09 -22.52 -30.90
CA ARG A 94 13.49 -21.70 -29.74
C ARG A 94 13.43 -20.20 -30.01
N SER A 95 13.48 -19.78 -31.27
CA SER A 95 13.24 -18.39 -31.65
C SER A 95 11.76 -18.04 -31.53
N ALA A 96 10.86 -18.88 -32.06
CA ALA A 96 9.42 -18.70 -31.96
C ALA A 96 8.89 -18.73 -30.50
N GLU A 97 9.40 -19.64 -29.66
CA GLU A 97 9.10 -19.64 -28.21
C GLU A 97 9.54 -18.35 -27.51
N ARG A 98 10.63 -17.74 -27.98
CA ARG A 98 11.15 -16.44 -27.51
C ARG A 98 10.26 -15.28 -27.94
N GLU A 99 9.79 -15.30 -29.18
CA GLU A 99 8.80 -14.34 -29.71
C GLU A 99 7.52 -14.40 -28.84
N GLN A 100 6.98 -15.61 -28.64
CA GLN A 100 5.79 -15.89 -27.81
C GLN A 100 5.99 -15.70 -26.29
N SER A 101 7.17 -15.27 -25.85
CA SER A 101 7.47 -14.91 -24.45
C SER A 101 8.07 -13.51 -24.32
N ARG A 102 7.93 -12.69 -25.37
CA ARG A 102 8.34 -11.29 -25.39
C ARG A 102 7.15 -10.39 -25.11
N VAL A 103 7.38 -9.41 -24.24
CA VAL A 103 6.45 -8.34 -23.95
C VAL A 103 7.16 -7.00 -24.20
N THR A 104 6.48 -6.04 -24.79
CA THR A 104 7.03 -4.75 -25.22
C THR A 104 6.10 -3.60 -24.91
N GLU A 105 6.69 -2.43 -24.67
CA GLU A 105 6.02 -1.13 -24.56
C GLU A 105 4.92 -1.08 -23.48
N GLN A 106 5.11 -1.84 -22.40
CA GLN A 106 4.19 -1.94 -21.29
C GLN A 106 4.32 -0.77 -20.32
N PRO A 107 3.24 0.00 -20.06
CA PRO A 107 3.25 1.01 -19.02
C PRO A 107 3.47 0.38 -17.64
N GLY A 108 4.43 0.91 -16.88
CA GLY A 108 4.75 0.40 -15.56
C GLY A 108 5.51 1.38 -14.68
N PHE A 109 5.61 1.04 -13.40
CA PHE A 109 6.32 1.78 -12.36
C PHE A 109 7.18 0.84 -11.53
N VAL A 110 8.38 1.28 -11.13
CA VAL A 110 9.16 0.57 -10.11
C VAL A 110 8.52 0.79 -8.74
N LEU A 111 8.14 -0.31 -8.08
CA LEU A 111 7.68 -0.31 -6.69
C LEU A 111 8.88 -0.39 -5.74
N HIS A 112 9.82 -1.29 -6.05
CA HIS A 112 11.03 -1.51 -5.27
C HIS A 112 12.19 -2.04 -6.13
N SER A 113 13.43 -1.83 -5.70
CA SER A 113 14.63 -2.38 -6.36
C SER A 113 15.64 -2.95 -5.35
N TYR A 114 16.14 -4.16 -5.61
CA TYR A 114 17.13 -4.86 -4.80
C TYR A 114 18.43 -5.11 -5.59
N PRO A 115 19.62 -4.92 -5.00
CA PRO A 115 20.88 -5.36 -5.62
C PRO A 115 20.89 -6.85 -5.92
N TYR A 116 21.20 -7.26 -7.16
CA TYR A 116 21.26 -8.66 -7.55
C TYR A 116 22.56 -8.99 -8.30
N ARG A 117 23.39 -9.85 -7.69
CA ARG A 117 24.78 -10.10 -8.11
C ARG A 117 25.59 -8.80 -8.17
N GLU A 118 26.79 -8.87 -8.71
CA GLU A 118 27.71 -7.73 -8.82
C GLU A 118 27.09 -6.55 -9.62
N THR A 119 26.56 -6.81 -10.82
CA THR A 119 26.23 -5.75 -11.80
C THR A 119 24.73 -5.56 -12.11
N SER A 120 23.82 -6.31 -11.50
CA SER A 120 22.38 -6.30 -11.87
C SER A 120 21.48 -5.87 -10.70
N LEU A 121 20.20 -5.63 -10.99
CA LEU A 121 19.14 -5.45 -9.99
C LEU A 121 18.03 -6.48 -10.21
N ILE A 122 17.29 -6.80 -9.15
CA ILE A 122 15.90 -7.27 -9.25
C ILE A 122 15.01 -6.07 -8.95
N ILE A 123 13.98 -5.85 -9.77
CA ILE A 123 12.95 -4.84 -9.53
C ILE A 123 11.59 -5.52 -9.40
N ASP A 124 10.78 -5.07 -8.43
CA ASP A 124 9.35 -5.35 -8.38
C ASP A 124 8.65 -4.17 -9.05
N VAL A 125 7.84 -4.42 -10.09
CA VAL A 125 7.16 -3.40 -10.89
C VAL A 125 5.67 -3.65 -10.92
N LEU A 126 4.87 -2.58 -10.79
CA LEU A 126 3.47 -2.61 -11.19
C LEU A 126 3.41 -2.27 -12.67
N THR A 127 2.74 -3.10 -13.46
CA THR A 127 2.45 -2.89 -14.89
C THR A 127 0.95 -2.85 -15.10
N ARG A 128 0.50 -2.20 -16.18
CA ARG A 128 -0.92 -2.13 -16.52
C ARG A 128 -1.46 -3.52 -16.89
N ASP A 129 -0.98 -4.10 -17.99
CA ASP A 129 -1.63 -5.26 -18.62
C ASP A 129 -1.19 -6.61 -18.01
N HIS A 130 -0.22 -6.61 -17.09
CA HIS A 130 0.32 -7.82 -16.45
C HIS A 130 0.42 -7.73 -14.92
N GLY A 131 -0.16 -6.69 -14.30
CA GLY A 131 -0.16 -6.55 -12.84
C GLY A 131 1.24 -6.40 -12.25
N ARG A 132 1.45 -6.94 -11.04
CA ARG A 132 2.74 -6.89 -10.34
C ARG A 132 3.67 -8.03 -10.75
N ILE A 133 4.88 -7.72 -11.20
CA ILE A 133 5.85 -8.72 -11.71
C ILE A 133 7.29 -8.41 -11.28
N ALA A 134 8.10 -9.45 -11.10
CA ALA A 134 9.53 -9.31 -10.78
C ALA A 134 10.43 -9.44 -12.03
N LEU A 135 11.32 -8.46 -12.23
CA LEU A 135 12.22 -8.40 -13.39
C LEU A 135 13.70 -8.31 -12.98
N VAL A 136 14.58 -9.04 -13.65
CA VAL A 136 16.05 -8.88 -13.54
C VAL A 136 16.53 -7.85 -14.54
N ALA A 137 17.00 -6.71 -14.04
CA ALA A 137 17.66 -5.65 -14.81
C ALA A 137 19.17 -5.96 -14.92
N LYS A 138 19.53 -6.75 -15.93
CA LYS A 138 20.90 -7.24 -16.14
C LYS A 138 21.85 -6.09 -16.49
N GLY A 139 22.93 -5.93 -15.72
CA GLY A 139 23.90 -4.86 -15.93
C GLY A 139 23.45 -3.46 -15.51
N ALA A 140 22.31 -3.30 -14.83
CA ALA A 140 21.77 -1.99 -14.41
C ALA A 140 22.67 -1.21 -13.44
N LYS A 141 23.56 -1.87 -12.69
CA LYS A 141 24.49 -1.19 -11.76
C LYS A 141 25.74 -0.61 -12.45
N ARG A 142 26.00 -0.95 -13.72
CA ARG A 142 27.23 -0.51 -14.43
C ARG A 142 27.22 1.02 -14.67
N PRO A 143 28.37 1.72 -14.61
CA PRO A 143 28.42 3.19 -14.69
C PRO A 143 27.70 3.79 -15.92
N HIS A 144 27.90 3.19 -17.11
CA HIS A 144 27.31 3.65 -18.37
C HIS A 144 26.05 2.85 -18.78
N SER A 145 25.33 2.28 -17.82
CA SER A 145 24.10 1.53 -18.11
C SER A 145 22.90 2.47 -18.29
N ALA A 146 22.24 2.44 -19.45
CA ALA A 146 21.03 3.23 -19.70
C ALA A 146 19.92 2.96 -18.66
N LEU A 147 19.87 1.73 -18.11
CA LEU A 147 18.93 1.34 -17.06
C LEU A 147 19.21 2.02 -15.71
N ARG A 148 20.43 2.52 -15.45
CA ARG A 148 20.86 3.01 -14.12
C ARG A 148 20.13 4.29 -13.71
N GLY A 149 19.82 5.17 -14.66
CA GLY A 149 19.07 6.40 -14.40
C GLY A 149 17.55 6.22 -14.45
N VAL A 150 17.07 5.24 -15.24
CA VAL A 150 15.64 5.11 -15.57
C VAL A 150 14.85 4.30 -14.54
N LEU A 151 15.48 3.35 -13.83
CA LEU A 151 14.81 2.45 -12.88
C LEU A 151 14.60 3.09 -11.49
N GLN A 152 14.02 4.29 -11.47
CA GLN A 152 13.61 4.99 -10.25
C GLN A 152 12.14 4.71 -9.90
N THR A 153 11.81 4.77 -8.62
CA THR A 153 10.42 4.70 -8.14
C THR A 153 9.62 5.95 -8.56
N PHE A 154 8.30 5.81 -8.65
CA PHE A 154 7.34 6.89 -8.98
C PHE A 154 7.45 7.48 -10.41
N GLN A 155 8.42 7.06 -11.22
CA GLN A 155 8.55 7.48 -12.61
C GLN A 155 7.73 6.57 -13.55
N PRO A 156 6.93 7.12 -14.49
CA PRO A 156 6.24 6.34 -15.50
C PRO A 156 7.24 5.78 -16.53
N LEU A 157 7.23 4.45 -16.71
CA LEU A 157 8.13 3.74 -17.61
C LEU A 157 7.38 2.98 -18.70
N SER A 158 7.99 2.91 -19.88
CA SER A 158 7.69 1.94 -20.93
C SER A 158 8.66 0.77 -20.78
N LEU A 159 8.15 -0.42 -20.49
CA LEU A 159 8.93 -1.61 -20.13
C LEU A 159 8.83 -2.69 -21.22
N ALA A 160 9.91 -3.43 -21.43
CA ALA A 160 9.91 -4.62 -22.27
C ALA A 160 10.75 -5.74 -21.64
N TRP A 161 10.24 -6.98 -21.64
CA TRP A 161 10.90 -8.13 -21.02
C TRP A 161 10.77 -9.42 -21.86
N LEU A 162 11.54 -10.42 -21.46
CA LEU A 162 11.54 -11.78 -22.01
C LEU A 162 11.41 -12.82 -20.90
N GLY A 163 10.60 -13.84 -21.16
CA GLY A 163 10.49 -15.07 -20.35
C GLY A 163 9.11 -15.29 -19.74
N LYS A 164 8.84 -16.54 -19.37
CA LYS A 164 7.63 -17.00 -18.67
C LYS A 164 8.04 -17.57 -17.31
N GLY A 165 7.24 -17.34 -16.27
CA GLY A 165 7.56 -17.65 -14.87
C GLY A 165 7.79 -16.42 -14.00
N GLU A 166 8.08 -16.66 -12.71
CA GLU A 166 8.14 -15.68 -11.60
C GLU A 166 9.13 -14.52 -11.79
N LEU A 167 10.26 -14.76 -12.45
CA LEU A 167 11.37 -13.82 -12.53
C LEU A 167 11.86 -13.66 -13.97
N ARG A 168 11.44 -12.58 -14.63
CA ARG A 168 11.64 -12.36 -16.07
C ARG A 168 12.87 -11.50 -16.32
N THR A 169 13.40 -11.49 -17.54
CA THR A 169 14.56 -10.63 -17.88
C THR A 169 14.07 -9.33 -18.49
N LEU A 170 14.36 -8.19 -17.83
CA LEU A 170 14.16 -6.86 -18.43
C LEU A 170 15.09 -6.70 -19.65
N THR A 171 14.55 -6.14 -20.74
CA THR A 171 15.26 -5.93 -22.01
C THR A 171 15.30 -4.47 -22.45
N LYS A 172 14.26 -3.69 -22.14
CA LYS A 172 14.15 -2.25 -22.38
C LYS A 172 13.41 -1.63 -21.20
N ALA A 173 13.84 -0.44 -20.79
CA ALA A 173 13.06 0.45 -19.94
C ALA A 173 13.33 1.87 -20.42
N GLU A 174 12.28 2.64 -20.66
CA GLU A 174 12.35 4.03 -21.11
C GLU A 174 11.44 4.89 -20.25
N TRP A 175 11.87 6.10 -19.93
CA TRP A 175 11.05 7.07 -19.19
C TRP A 175 10.05 7.74 -20.13
N VAL A 176 8.79 7.74 -19.74
CA VAL A 176 7.69 8.34 -20.54
C VAL A 176 7.46 9.81 -20.18
N GLY A 177 7.95 10.26 -19.02
CA GLY A 177 7.68 11.59 -18.49
C GLY A 177 6.27 11.73 -17.91
N GLY A 178 5.77 12.96 -17.84
CA GLY A 178 4.38 13.25 -17.42
C GLY A 178 4.12 13.38 -15.92
N LEU A 179 5.04 12.93 -15.05
CA LEU A 179 4.97 13.18 -13.59
C LEU A 179 6.11 14.08 -13.11
N ARG A 180 5.77 14.99 -12.19
CA ARG A 180 6.73 15.74 -11.36
C ARG A 180 7.28 14.78 -10.27
N PRO A 181 8.56 14.90 -9.86
CA PRO A 181 9.09 14.14 -8.72
C PRO A 181 8.29 14.35 -7.42
N LEU A 182 8.28 13.33 -6.55
CA LEU A 182 7.75 13.46 -5.20
C LEU A 182 8.84 13.93 -4.23
N GLU A 183 8.49 14.86 -3.35
CA GLU A 183 9.40 15.49 -2.37
C GLU A 183 8.74 15.52 -0.98
N GLY A 184 9.54 15.60 0.09
CA GLY A 184 9.05 15.71 1.48
C GLY A 184 8.01 14.64 1.87
N ASP A 185 6.92 15.07 2.50
CA ASP A 185 5.82 14.20 2.93
C ASP A 185 5.11 13.48 1.77
N ALA A 186 5.13 14.06 0.57
CA ALA A 186 4.58 13.43 -0.63
C ALA A 186 5.44 12.24 -1.06
N LEU A 187 6.77 12.29 -0.88
CA LEU A 187 7.67 11.17 -1.14
C LEU A 187 7.44 10.01 -0.17
N LEU A 188 7.26 10.30 1.13
CA LEU A 188 6.91 9.28 2.13
C LEU A 188 5.52 8.68 1.87
N SER A 189 4.56 9.50 1.43
CA SER A 189 3.24 9.05 0.97
C SER A 189 3.36 8.14 -0.26
N GLY A 190 4.25 8.45 -1.21
CA GLY A 190 4.58 7.60 -2.34
C GLY A 190 5.09 6.22 -1.92
N PHE A 191 6.08 6.16 -1.02
CA PHE A 191 6.58 4.88 -0.52
C PHE A 191 5.50 4.05 0.20
N TYR A 192 4.59 4.70 0.91
CA TYR A 192 3.44 4.03 1.54
C TYR A 192 2.53 3.35 0.50
N LEU A 193 2.25 4.01 -0.63
CA LEU A 193 1.50 3.42 -1.76
C LEU A 193 2.22 2.19 -2.34
N ASN A 194 3.54 2.28 -2.54
CA ASN A 194 4.34 1.15 -3.05
C ASN A 194 4.30 -0.04 -2.08
N GLU A 195 4.41 0.23 -0.77
CA GLU A 195 4.35 -0.83 0.24
C GLU A 195 2.97 -1.49 0.27
N LEU A 196 1.89 -0.72 0.16
CA LEU A 196 0.54 -1.27 0.02
C LEU A 196 0.40 -2.15 -1.24
N LEU A 197 0.85 -1.69 -2.41
CA LEU A 197 0.81 -2.48 -3.65
C LEU A 197 1.58 -3.80 -3.52
N VAL A 198 2.77 -3.78 -2.90
CA VAL A 198 3.61 -4.97 -2.65
C VAL A 198 2.97 -5.95 -1.65
N LYS A 199 2.10 -5.48 -0.74
CA LYS A 199 1.41 -6.31 0.27
C LYS A 199 0.05 -6.83 -0.19
N PHE A 200 -0.71 -6.06 -0.97
CA PHE A 200 -2.11 -6.35 -1.30
C PHE A 200 -2.34 -6.89 -2.72
N CYS A 201 -1.48 -6.57 -3.71
CA CYS A 201 -1.63 -7.10 -5.06
C CYS A 201 -0.95 -8.48 -5.19
N ALA A 202 -1.63 -9.44 -5.81
CA ALA A 202 -1.00 -10.70 -6.22
C ALA A 202 0.07 -10.46 -7.31
N ARG A 203 0.87 -11.49 -7.62
CA ARG A 203 1.75 -11.48 -8.80
C ARG A 203 0.96 -11.90 -10.04
N ASP A 204 1.30 -11.30 -11.19
CA ASP A 204 0.70 -11.59 -12.50
C ASP A 204 -0.84 -11.38 -12.57
N ASP A 205 -1.40 -10.64 -11.62
CA ASP A 205 -2.83 -10.30 -11.54
C ASP A 205 -3.03 -8.82 -11.92
N PRO A 206 -3.58 -8.51 -13.12
CA PRO A 206 -3.73 -7.14 -13.60
C PRO A 206 -4.92 -6.42 -12.96
N HIS A 207 -4.69 -5.17 -12.57
CA HIS A 207 -5.70 -4.33 -11.91
C HIS A 207 -5.75 -2.94 -12.58
N ASP A 208 -6.24 -2.88 -13.83
CA ASP A 208 -6.27 -1.67 -14.67
C ASP A 208 -6.72 -0.40 -13.94
N LYS A 209 -7.84 -0.47 -13.20
CA LYS A 209 -8.36 0.71 -12.46
C LYS A 209 -7.41 1.16 -11.36
N LEU A 210 -6.81 0.21 -10.64
CA LEU A 210 -5.84 0.50 -9.58
C LEU A 210 -4.54 1.07 -10.17
N PHE A 211 -4.11 0.62 -11.35
CA PHE A 211 -2.98 1.20 -12.08
C PHE A 211 -3.23 2.66 -12.44
N GLN A 212 -4.39 2.97 -13.03
CA GLN A 212 -4.74 4.35 -13.38
C GLN A 212 -4.91 5.21 -12.12
N HIS A 213 -5.58 4.70 -11.09
CA HIS A 213 -5.77 5.42 -9.85
C HIS A 213 -4.46 5.66 -9.09
N TYR A 214 -3.48 4.73 -9.16
CA TYR A 214 -2.12 4.93 -8.66
C TYR A 214 -1.41 6.08 -9.39
N LEU A 215 -1.46 6.12 -10.73
CA LEU A 215 -0.92 7.24 -11.53
C LEU A 215 -1.56 8.58 -11.12
N THR A 216 -2.88 8.64 -11.00
CA THR A 216 -3.62 9.81 -10.53
C THR A 216 -3.22 10.21 -9.10
N THR A 217 -3.08 9.23 -8.20
CA THR A 217 -2.64 9.42 -6.81
C THR A 217 -1.24 10.05 -6.74
N LEU A 218 -0.28 9.55 -7.54
CA LEU A 218 1.05 10.16 -7.65
C LEU A 218 0.99 11.60 -8.19
N HIS A 219 0.13 11.86 -9.17
CA HIS A 219 -0.04 13.19 -9.76
C HIS A 219 -0.53 14.22 -8.72
N HIS A 220 -1.56 13.90 -7.94
CA HIS A 220 -2.08 14.79 -6.88
C HIS A 220 -1.05 15.02 -5.77
N LEU A 221 -0.35 13.96 -5.33
CA LEU A 221 0.74 14.08 -4.34
C LEU A 221 1.88 14.99 -4.84
N ALA A 222 2.27 14.88 -6.12
CA ALA A 222 3.32 15.71 -6.71
C ALA A 222 2.92 17.20 -6.84
N HIS A 223 1.62 17.50 -6.86
CA HIS A 223 1.09 18.87 -6.88
C HIS A 223 0.79 19.44 -5.48
N GLY A 224 1.12 18.70 -4.42
CA GLY A 224 0.97 19.17 -3.04
C GLY A 224 -0.47 19.18 -2.51
N GLU A 225 -1.38 18.46 -3.17
CA GLU A 225 -2.74 18.29 -2.67
C GLU A 225 -2.79 17.48 -1.36
N PRO A 226 -3.87 17.58 -0.54
CA PRO A 226 -3.89 17.00 0.79
C PRO A 226 -3.77 15.46 0.83
N ALA A 227 -2.55 14.96 1.06
CA ALA A 227 -2.23 13.52 1.18
C ALA A 227 -3.15 12.77 2.17
N GLY A 228 -3.66 13.46 3.20
CA GLY A 228 -4.63 12.92 4.14
C GLY A 228 -5.90 12.38 3.48
N ILE A 229 -6.36 13.03 2.39
CA ILE A 229 -7.53 12.66 1.57
C ILE A 229 -7.12 11.67 0.47
N ILE A 230 -6.12 12.04 -0.33
CA ILE A 230 -5.65 11.28 -1.51
C ILE A 230 -5.39 9.81 -1.17
N LEU A 231 -4.74 9.57 -0.02
CA LEU A 231 -4.46 8.21 0.43
C LEU A 231 -5.73 7.41 0.78
N ARG A 232 -6.83 8.02 1.24
CA ARG A 232 -8.09 7.30 1.53
C ARG A 232 -8.79 6.88 0.24
N ALA A 233 -8.81 7.76 -0.77
CA ALA A 233 -9.31 7.43 -2.10
C ALA A 233 -8.55 6.22 -2.67
N PHE A 234 -7.22 6.25 -2.58
CA PHE A 234 -6.38 5.13 -3.01
C PHE A 234 -6.61 3.85 -2.21
N GLU A 235 -6.59 3.90 -0.88
CA GLU A 235 -6.79 2.74 0.01
C GLU A 235 -8.15 2.07 -0.25
N ARG A 236 -9.19 2.87 -0.50
CA ARG A 236 -10.54 2.42 -0.88
C ARG A 236 -10.57 1.70 -2.23
N VAL A 237 -9.89 2.24 -3.25
CA VAL A 237 -9.80 1.62 -4.58
C VAL A 237 -8.95 0.35 -4.53
N LEU A 238 -7.81 0.39 -3.84
CA LEU A 238 -6.94 -0.77 -3.59
C LEU A 238 -7.73 -1.93 -3.00
N LEU A 239 -8.35 -1.73 -1.82
CA LEU A 239 -9.08 -2.78 -1.12
C LEU A 239 -10.26 -3.33 -1.94
N ARG A 240 -10.87 -2.52 -2.82
CA ARG A 240 -11.96 -2.97 -3.70
C ARG A 240 -11.46 -3.82 -4.86
N GLU A 241 -10.49 -3.33 -5.63
CA GLU A 241 -10.00 -4.03 -6.82
C GLU A 241 -9.22 -5.31 -6.46
N THR A 242 -8.63 -5.37 -5.25
CA THR A 242 -8.01 -6.59 -4.68
C THR A 242 -8.99 -7.47 -3.88
N GLY A 243 -10.29 -7.14 -3.86
CA GLY A 243 -11.36 -7.98 -3.26
C GLY A 243 -11.45 -7.98 -1.73
N TYR A 244 -10.59 -7.23 -1.02
CA TYR A 244 -10.56 -7.11 0.44
C TYR A 244 -11.64 -6.19 1.05
N ALA A 245 -12.40 -5.45 0.24
CA ALA A 245 -13.54 -4.65 0.68
C ALA A 245 -14.68 -4.64 -0.35
N VAL A 246 -15.91 -4.83 0.14
CA VAL A 246 -17.16 -4.62 -0.61
C VAL A 246 -17.60 -3.15 -0.58
N ALA A 247 -18.68 -2.80 -1.30
CA ALA A 247 -19.25 -1.46 -1.32
C ALA A 247 -19.63 -0.94 0.08
N PHE A 248 -19.37 0.35 0.33
CA PHE A 248 -19.62 1.02 1.61
C PHE A 248 -21.06 1.54 1.70
N ASP A 249 -21.80 1.69 0.59
CA ASP A 249 -23.19 2.17 0.59
C ASP A 249 -24.25 1.09 0.90
N ARG A 250 -23.87 -0.20 0.98
CA ARG A 250 -24.81 -1.32 1.21
C ARG A 250 -24.57 -2.01 2.55
N CYS A 251 -25.61 -2.03 3.39
CA CYS A 251 -25.61 -2.83 4.61
C CYS A 251 -25.85 -4.31 4.28
N THR A 252 -24.97 -5.21 4.68
CA THR A 252 -25.07 -6.65 4.36
C THR A 252 -26.10 -7.37 5.22
N GLN A 253 -26.27 -6.96 6.49
CA GLN A 253 -27.28 -7.53 7.40
C GLN A 253 -28.72 -7.19 6.97
N THR A 254 -29.00 -5.94 6.57
CA THR A 254 -30.35 -5.52 6.14
C THR A 254 -30.56 -5.63 4.63
N ARG A 255 -29.50 -5.90 3.86
CA ARG A 255 -29.43 -5.91 2.38
C ARG A 255 -29.82 -4.59 1.68
N GLY A 256 -30.22 -3.56 2.43
CA GLY A 256 -30.57 -2.22 1.95
C GLY A 256 -29.38 -1.26 1.89
N LYS A 257 -29.66 -0.01 1.48
CA LYS A 257 -28.67 1.07 1.51
C LYS A 257 -28.37 1.54 2.94
N VAL A 258 -27.18 2.07 3.13
CA VAL A 258 -26.75 2.83 4.32
C VAL A 258 -27.60 4.10 4.46
N THR A 259 -28.01 4.41 5.69
CA THR A 259 -28.77 5.62 6.03
C THR A 259 -27.82 6.62 6.70
N ALA A 260 -27.79 7.86 6.22
CA ALA A 260 -26.76 8.85 6.56
C ALA A 260 -26.61 9.14 8.07
N ASP A 261 -27.72 9.10 8.80
CA ASP A 261 -27.89 9.41 10.22
C ASP A 261 -27.49 8.28 11.18
N ARG A 262 -27.39 7.04 10.68
CA ARG A 262 -27.18 5.85 11.51
C ARG A 262 -25.70 5.54 11.74
N ARG A 263 -25.39 4.81 12.82
CA ARG A 263 -24.04 4.34 13.13
C ARG A 263 -23.80 2.92 12.64
N TYR A 264 -22.62 2.68 12.08
CA TYR A 264 -22.22 1.45 11.44
C TYR A 264 -20.81 1.04 11.86
N VAL A 265 -20.49 -0.24 11.67
CA VAL A 265 -19.11 -0.74 11.60
C VAL A 265 -18.92 -1.54 10.32
N PHE A 266 -17.69 -1.62 9.83
CA PHE A 266 -17.33 -2.47 8.68
C PHE A 266 -16.67 -3.75 9.22
N HIS A 267 -17.32 -4.89 9.03
CA HIS A 267 -16.71 -6.18 9.28
C HIS A 267 -15.76 -6.51 8.12
N PRO A 268 -14.47 -6.83 8.34
CA PRO A 268 -13.52 -7.06 7.25
C PRO A 268 -14.03 -8.06 6.20
N ASP A 269 -14.53 -9.22 6.64
CA ASP A 269 -15.05 -10.27 5.74
C ASP A 269 -16.48 -10.05 5.23
N TRP A 270 -17.30 -9.24 5.91
CA TRP A 270 -18.76 -9.16 5.68
C TRP A 270 -19.28 -7.76 5.35
N GLY A 271 -18.41 -6.75 5.21
CA GLY A 271 -18.80 -5.39 4.88
C GLY A 271 -19.58 -4.66 5.98
N VAL A 272 -20.37 -3.67 5.56
CA VAL A 272 -21.08 -2.75 6.46
C VAL A 272 -22.24 -3.43 7.17
N ARG A 273 -22.28 -3.29 8.51
CA ARG A 273 -23.44 -3.64 9.36
C ARG A 273 -23.73 -2.52 10.38
N PRO A 274 -24.95 -2.44 10.94
CA PRO A 274 -25.24 -1.48 12.00
C PRO A 274 -24.33 -1.73 13.21
N ALA A 275 -23.96 -0.64 13.89
CA ALA A 275 -23.26 -0.73 15.18
C ALA A 275 -24.25 -1.17 16.27
N ARG A 276 -23.84 -2.11 17.12
CA ARG A 276 -24.65 -2.72 18.17
C ARG A 276 -24.53 -2.02 19.54
N GLY A 277 -23.42 -1.32 19.76
CA GLY A 277 -23.11 -0.60 21.01
C GLY A 277 -22.18 -1.36 21.96
N ASP A 278 -22.02 -2.67 21.77
CA ASP A 278 -21.09 -3.58 22.45
C ASP A 278 -19.86 -3.91 21.58
N GLU A 279 -19.56 -3.06 20.59
CA GLU A 279 -18.45 -3.26 19.64
C GLU A 279 -17.08 -3.24 20.38
N PRO A 280 -16.12 -4.11 20.01
CA PRO A 280 -14.77 -4.07 20.58
C PRO A 280 -14.08 -2.72 20.31
N SER A 281 -13.25 -2.26 21.24
CA SER A 281 -12.72 -0.88 21.23
C SER A 281 -11.79 -0.57 20.04
N GLU A 282 -11.27 -1.58 19.37
CA GLU A 282 -10.50 -1.46 18.14
C GLU A 282 -11.34 -1.32 16.86
N TRP A 283 -12.66 -1.56 16.89
CA TRP A 283 -13.57 -1.47 15.75
C TRP A 283 -14.07 -0.04 15.53
N PRO A 284 -13.75 0.64 14.41
CA PRO A 284 -14.18 2.01 14.19
C PRO A 284 -15.69 2.10 13.92
N VAL A 285 -16.43 2.67 14.88
CA VAL A 285 -17.83 3.08 14.67
C VAL A 285 -17.87 4.36 13.86
N VAL A 286 -18.50 4.31 12.69
CA VAL A 286 -18.62 5.43 11.74
C VAL A 286 -20.09 5.84 11.54
N ILE A 287 -20.32 7.08 11.11
CA ILE A 287 -21.65 7.54 10.72
C ILE A 287 -21.94 7.13 9.26
N GLY A 288 -23.19 6.87 8.92
CA GLY A 288 -23.59 6.43 7.58
C GLY A 288 -23.20 7.42 6.49
N GLN A 289 -23.23 8.73 6.77
CA GLN A 289 -22.77 9.75 5.83
C GLN A 289 -21.31 9.52 5.41
N THR A 290 -20.39 9.22 6.35
CA THR A 290 -18.99 8.90 6.02
C THR A 290 -18.88 7.73 5.04
N LEU A 291 -19.72 6.70 5.17
CA LEU A 291 -19.69 5.53 4.29
C LEU A 291 -20.23 5.87 2.88
N LEU A 292 -21.27 6.70 2.79
CA LEU A 292 -21.83 7.19 1.52
C LEU A 292 -20.85 8.13 0.81
N ASP A 293 -20.27 9.07 1.55
CA ASP A 293 -19.19 9.96 1.12
C ASP A 293 -18.01 9.17 0.56
N MET A 294 -17.52 8.18 1.31
CA MET A 294 -16.45 7.29 0.86
C MET A 294 -16.83 6.50 -0.40
N GLU A 295 -18.06 6.00 -0.55
CA GLU A 295 -18.48 5.35 -1.80
C GLU A 295 -18.41 6.33 -3.00
N GLN A 296 -18.68 7.62 -2.76
CA GLN A 296 -18.68 8.69 -3.76
C GLN A 296 -17.32 9.36 -4.00
N ASP A 297 -16.28 9.00 -3.24
CA ASP A 297 -14.96 9.67 -3.21
C ASP A 297 -14.98 11.13 -2.69
N ASP A 298 -16.07 11.52 -2.02
CA ASP A 298 -16.20 12.83 -1.39
C ASP A 298 -15.52 12.82 -0.01
N TYR A 299 -14.49 13.66 0.15
CA TYR A 299 -13.80 13.85 1.43
C TYR A 299 -13.86 15.31 1.92
N SER A 300 -14.85 16.09 1.45
CA SER A 300 -15.05 17.50 1.84
C SER A 300 -15.37 17.68 3.32
N ARG A 301 -16.06 16.71 3.96
CA ARG A 301 -16.44 16.77 5.38
C ARG A 301 -15.28 16.34 6.28
N ALA A 302 -14.90 17.20 7.22
CA ALA A 302 -13.84 16.90 8.20
C ALA A 302 -14.12 15.62 9.02
N GLN A 303 -15.39 15.35 9.35
CA GLN A 303 -15.79 14.09 10.00
C GLN A 303 -15.48 12.87 9.14
N THR A 304 -15.73 12.94 7.83
CA THR A 304 -15.46 11.88 6.87
C THR A 304 -13.96 11.65 6.74
N VAL A 305 -13.13 12.70 6.69
CA VAL A 305 -11.65 12.57 6.71
C VAL A 305 -11.15 11.89 7.99
N GLN A 306 -11.71 12.26 9.15
CA GLN A 306 -11.33 11.66 10.44
C GLN A 306 -11.74 10.19 10.53
N GLN A 307 -13.00 9.87 10.20
CA GLN A 307 -13.56 8.52 10.33
C GLN A 307 -13.02 7.57 9.26
N SER A 308 -12.84 8.01 8.02
CA SER A 308 -12.25 7.19 6.95
C SER A 308 -10.80 6.80 7.26
N LYS A 309 -9.99 7.71 7.82
CA LYS A 309 -8.62 7.43 8.29
C LYS A 309 -8.58 6.37 9.40
N LEU A 310 -9.55 6.35 10.31
CA LEU A 310 -9.66 5.31 11.34
C LEU A 310 -10.10 3.98 10.73
N LEU A 311 -11.10 4.00 9.86
CA LEU A 311 -11.69 2.84 9.20
C LEU A 311 -10.70 2.13 8.25
N MET A 312 -10.07 2.85 7.33
CA MET A 312 -9.08 2.27 6.42
C MET A 312 -7.89 1.69 7.20
N ARG A 313 -7.40 2.39 8.23
CA ARG A 313 -6.33 1.87 9.10
C ARG A 313 -6.70 0.56 9.79
N PHE A 314 -7.95 0.39 10.23
CA PHE A 314 -8.45 -0.86 10.80
C PHE A 314 -8.47 -1.99 9.76
N LEU A 315 -9.08 -1.75 8.59
CA LEU A 315 -9.20 -2.76 7.53
C LEU A 315 -7.84 -3.20 6.97
N LEU A 316 -6.93 -2.25 6.74
CA LEU A 316 -5.56 -2.54 6.29
C LEU A 316 -4.78 -3.35 7.34
N ASN A 317 -4.82 -2.95 8.62
CA ASN A 317 -4.13 -3.69 9.69
C ASN A 317 -4.65 -5.13 9.86
N HIS A 318 -5.96 -5.33 9.68
CA HIS A 318 -6.59 -6.64 9.75
C HIS A 318 -6.07 -7.56 8.64
N HIS A 319 -6.15 -7.10 7.38
CA HIS A 319 -5.70 -7.89 6.21
C HIS A 319 -4.19 -8.07 6.15
N LEU A 320 -3.40 -7.17 6.75
CA LEU A 320 -1.96 -7.34 6.98
C LEU A 320 -1.62 -8.36 8.09
N GLY A 321 -2.60 -8.93 8.79
CA GLY A 321 -2.39 -9.94 9.83
C GLY A 321 -1.52 -9.47 11.00
N GLY A 322 -1.54 -8.16 11.30
CA GLY A 322 -0.70 -7.54 12.33
C GLY A 322 0.75 -7.24 11.92
N VAL A 323 1.16 -7.50 10.67
CA VAL A 323 2.48 -7.07 10.17
C VAL A 323 2.48 -5.54 10.00
N PRO A 324 3.36 -4.78 10.68
CA PRO A 324 3.43 -3.33 10.51
C PRO A 324 4.01 -2.95 9.15
N LEU A 325 3.56 -1.80 8.63
CA LEU A 325 4.14 -1.18 7.45
C LEU A 325 5.45 -0.47 7.81
N ASN A 326 6.53 -0.80 7.09
CA ASN A 326 7.87 -0.25 7.29
C ASN A 326 7.89 1.27 7.11
N THR A 327 7.12 1.78 6.14
CA THR A 327 6.92 3.22 5.89
C THR A 327 6.36 3.95 7.12
N ARG A 328 5.44 3.31 7.85
CA ARG A 328 4.91 3.84 9.11
C ARG A 328 5.95 3.78 10.23
N GLN A 329 6.80 2.75 10.26
CA GLN A 329 7.90 2.68 11.23
C GLN A 329 8.92 3.81 10.99
N ILE A 330 9.32 4.03 9.75
CA ILE A 330 10.21 5.14 9.34
C ILE A 330 9.63 6.50 9.75
N LEU A 331 8.34 6.75 9.49
CA LEU A 331 7.66 7.97 9.95
C LEU A 331 7.68 8.14 11.47
N LEU A 332 7.45 7.06 12.22
CA LEU A 332 7.50 7.08 13.70
C LEU A 332 8.92 7.30 14.24
N ASP A 333 9.96 6.89 13.52
CA ASP A 333 11.35 7.07 13.94
C ASP A 333 11.90 8.45 13.54
N LEU A 334 11.48 8.99 12.39
CA LEU A 334 11.72 10.40 12.01
C LEU A 334 11.06 11.38 12.98
N GLN A 335 9.92 11.03 13.58
CA GLN A 335 9.21 11.85 14.59
C GLN A 335 9.81 11.76 16.01
N LYS A 336 10.94 11.08 16.20
CA LYS A 336 11.66 10.95 17.48
C LYS A 336 13.05 11.62 17.46
N LEU A 337 13.43 12.21 16.32
CA LEU A 337 14.70 12.90 16.08
C LEU A 337 14.53 14.41 16.24
#